data_AF-A0A7T5EYD9-F1
#
_entry.id   AF-A0A7T5EYD9-F1
#
_cell.length_a   1.000
_cell.length_b   1.000
_cell.length_c   1.000
_cell.angle_alpha   90.00
_cell.angle_beta   90.00
_cell.angle_gamma   90.00
#
_symmetry.space_group_name_H-M   'P 1'
#
loop_
_entity.id
_entity.type
_entity.pdbx_description
1 polymer ?
#
loop_
_entity_poly.entity_id
_entity_poly.type
_entity_poly.pdbx_seq_one_letter_code
_entity_poly.pdbx_strand_id
1 'polypeptide(L)'
;MAQIEEIDERTVKIHVQLDDAVQMIGEAQRDITGYAHDIVTITEKMPFFDYVNFCFYAYNSADLFEWMLGMNPKDYQSFSLDAPDSFFYSLFGGMAALYNNAKQILERTA
;
A
#
# COMPACT_ATOMS: atom_id res chain seq x y z
N MET A 1 -7.06 10.94 -0.62
CA MET A 1 -7.72 9.83 -1.32
C MET A 1 -7.31 9.90 -2.78
N ALA A 2 -6.87 8.77 -3.33
CA ALA A 2 -6.40 8.68 -4.70
C ALA A 2 -7.46 9.14 -5.70
N GLN A 3 -6.99 9.64 -6.83
CA GLN A 3 -7.83 9.88 -7.99
C GLN A 3 -7.83 8.62 -8.87
N ILE A 4 -9.03 8.13 -9.21
CA ILE A 4 -9.21 6.98 -10.08
C ILE A 4 -9.80 7.47 -11.40
N GLU A 5 -9.14 7.16 -12.50
CA GLU A 5 -9.58 7.44 -13.86
C GLU A 5 -9.97 6.13 -14.53
N GLU A 6 -11.25 5.97 -14.88
CA GLU A 6 -11.71 4.87 -15.71
C GLU A 6 -11.36 5.16 -17.18
N ILE A 7 -10.42 4.39 -17.73
CA ILE A 7 -10.01 4.51 -19.14
C ILE A 7 -11.06 3.83 -20.03
N ASP A 8 -11.56 2.68 -19.58
CA ASP A 8 -12.67 1.92 -20.17
C ASP A 8 -13.33 1.03 -19.11
N GLU A 9 -14.32 0.23 -19.50
CA GLU A 9 -15.08 -0.68 -18.61
C GLU A 9 -14.21 -1.76 -17.93
N ARG A 10 -12.93 -1.91 -18.31
CA ARG A 10 -12.03 -2.98 -17.87
C ARG A 10 -10.68 -2.47 -17.38
N THR A 11 -10.41 -1.17 -17.50
CA THR A 11 -9.09 -0.58 -17.26
C THR A 11 -9.21 0.69 -16.43
N VAL A 12 -8.49 0.72 -15.31
CA VAL A 12 -8.37 1.92 -14.47
C VAL A 12 -6.94 2.44 -14.40
N LYS A 13 -6.80 3.74 -14.33
CA LYS A 13 -5.57 4.41 -13.99
C LYS A 13 -5.72 5.07 -12.63
N ILE A 14 -4.82 4.73 -11.73
CA ILE A 14 -4.84 5.19 -10.35
C ILE A 14 -3.75 6.25 -10.22
N HIS A 15 -4.13 7.45 -9.83
CA HIS A 15 -3.23 8.56 -9.55
C HIS A 15 -3.14 8.78 -8.05
N VAL A 16 -1.95 8.63 -7.50
CA VAL A 16 -1.67 8.88 -6.08
C VAL A 16 -0.67 10.02 -5.92
N GLN A 17 -0.78 10.72 -4.81
CA GLN A 17 0.12 11.80 -4.41
C GLN A 17 0.73 11.50 -3.05
N LEU A 18 1.71 12.30 -2.64
CA LEU A 18 2.35 12.20 -1.32
C LEU A 18 1.32 12.14 -0.17
N ASP A 19 0.27 12.96 -0.25
CA ASP A 19 -0.77 13.02 0.79
C ASP A 19 -1.54 11.70 0.94
N ASP A 20 -1.61 10.87 -0.11
CA ASP A 20 -2.21 9.54 -0.04
C ASP A 20 -1.33 8.56 0.72
N ALA A 21 0.01 8.63 0.54
CA ALA A 21 0.94 7.86 1.37
C ALA A 21 0.82 8.26 2.84
N VAL A 22 0.70 9.56 3.14
CA VAL A 22 0.51 10.04 4.52
C VAL A 22 -0.79 9.51 5.13
N GLN A 23 -1.88 9.47 4.36
CA GLN A 23 -3.15 8.88 4.80
C GLN A 23 -3.01 7.37 5.07
N MET A 24 -2.35 6.62 4.18
CA MET A 24 -2.08 5.20 4.38
C MET A 24 -1.28 4.94 5.66
N ILE A 25 -0.24 5.74 5.91
CA ILE A 25 0.56 5.63 7.14
C ILE A 25 -0.30 5.91 8.37
N GLY A 26 -1.13 6.96 8.31
CA GLY A 26 -2.04 7.33 9.39
C GLY A 26 -3.04 6.20 9.71
N GLU A 27 -3.60 5.55 8.70
CA GLU A 27 -4.52 4.44 8.90
C GLU A 27 -3.82 3.19 9.44
N ALA A 28 -2.67 2.82 8.87
CA ALA A 28 -1.84 1.72 9.37
C ALA A 28 -1.44 1.92 10.84
N GLN A 29 -1.16 3.17 11.24
CA GLN A 29 -0.86 3.50 12.63
C GLN A 29 -2.09 3.38 13.55
N ARG A 30 -3.28 3.71 13.04
CA ARG A 30 -4.55 3.60 13.80
C ARG A 30 -4.94 2.14 14.05
N ASP A 31 -4.70 1.27 13.08
CA ASP A 31 -4.99 -0.17 13.19
C ASP A 31 -3.78 -1.03 12.77
N ILE A 32 -2.73 -1.00 13.58
CA ILE A 32 -1.52 -1.78 13.31
C ILE A 32 -1.83 -3.28 13.26
N THR A 33 -2.82 -3.75 14.05
CA THR A 33 -3.18 -5.17 14.10
C THR A 33 -3.82 -5.62 12.79
N GLY A 34 -4.78 -4.85 12.26
CA GLY A 34 -5.43 -5.14 10.98
C GLY A 34 -4.45 -5.10 9.81
N TYR A 35 -3.49 -4.19 9.83
CA TYR A 35 -2.53 -4.00 8.73
C TYR A 35 -1.15 -4.61 8.99
N ALA A 36 -0.99 -5.47 10.00
CA ALA A 36 0.32 -5.99 10.40
C ALA A 36 1.04 -6.72 9.26
N HIS A 37 0.30 -7.51 8.50
CA HIS A 37 0.81 -8.23 7.34
C HIS A 37 1.29 -7.28 6.24
N ASP A 38 0.51 -6.24 5.93
CA ASP A 38 0.86 -5.23 4.93
C ASP A 38 2.09 -4.44 5.34
N ILE A 39 2.13 -3.95 6.59
CA ILE A 39 3.26 -3.17 7.13
C ILE A 39 4.57 -3.96 7.00
N VAL A 40 4.58 -5.22 7.46
CA VAL A 40 5.76 -6.08 7.41
C VAL A 40 6.15 -6.33 5.95
N THR A 41 5.19 -6.71 5.11
CA THR A 41 5.46 -7.03 3.70
C THR A 41 6.00 -5.82 2.94
N ILE A 42 5.38 -4.65 3.07
CA ILE A 42 5.82 -3.41 2.41
C ILE A 42 7.24 -3.08 2.84
N THR A 43 7.53 -3.11 4.15
CA THR A 43 8.85 -2.79 4.69
C THR A 43 9.93 -3.76 4.21
N GLU A 44 9.64 -5.06 4.17
CA GLU A 44 10.62 -6.05 3.76
C GLU A 44 10.80 -6.13 2.25
N LYS A 45 9.73 -5.96 1.48
CA LYS A 45 9.75 -6.23 0.04
C LYS A 45 10.09 -5.02 -0.81
N MET A 46 9.62 -3.82 -0.47
CA MET A 46 9.86 -2.62 -1.28
C MET A 46 11.34 -2.41 -1.67
N PRO A 47 12.33 -2.58 -0.77
CA PRO A 47 13.75 -2.38 -1.14
C PRO A 47 14.25 -3.33 -2.24
N PHE A 48 13.67 -4.53 -2.37
CA PHE A 48 14.02 -5.48 -3.42
C PHE A 48 13.45 -5.11 -4.80
N PHE A 49 12.52 -4.16 -4.84
CA PHE A 49 11.87 -3.66 -6.05
C PHE A 49 12.23 -2.20 -6.32
N ASP A 50 13.42 -1.76 -5.89
CA ASP A 50 13.88 -0.38 -6.01
C ASP A 50 12.87 0.65 -5.46
N TYR A 51 12.06 0.24 -4.47
CA TYR A 51 10.97 0.99 -3.86
C TYR A 51 9.79 1.29 -4.80
N VAL A 52 10.06 1.92 -5.95
CA VAL A 52 9.05 2.45 -6.88
C VAL A 52 8.43 1.39 -7.79
N ASN A 53 9.07 0.23 -7.95
CA ASN A 53 8.53 -0.87 -8.76
C ASN A 53 7.77 -1.91 -7.91
N PHE A 54 7.47 -1.58 -6.65
CA PHE A 54 6.77 -2.49 -5.75
C PHE A 54 5.31 -2.69 -6.17
N CYS A 55 4.87 -3.96 -6.22
CA CYS A 55 3.48 -4.32 -6.49
C CYS A 55 2.80 -4.84 -5.22
N PHE A 56 1.82 -4.09 -4.71
CA PHE A 56 1.05 -4.41 -3.50
C PHE A 56 0.35 -5.78 -3.57
N TYR A 57 -0.02 -6.22 -4.78
CA TYR A 57 -0.75 -7.47 -4.98
C TYR A 57 0.13 -8.73 -5.06
N ALA A 58 1.44 -8.57 -5.25
CA ALA A 58 2.34 -9.71 -5.44
C ALA A 58 2.46 -10.61 -4.20
N TYR A 59 2.19 -10.07 -3.01
CA TYR A 59 2.38 -10.75 -1.73
C TYR A 59 1.11 -10.78 -0.87
N ASN A 60 -0.07 -10.58 -1.48
CA ASN A 60 -1.33 -10.46 -0.74
C ASN A 60 -1.26 -9.38 0.36
N SER A 61 -0.58 -8.26 0.06
CA SER A 61 -0.34 -7.15 0.98
C SER A 61 -0.98 -5.86 0.46
N ALA A 62 -2.26 -5.97 0.10
CA ALA A 62 -2.98 -4.93 -0.62
C ALA A 62 -4.15 -4.35 0.20
N ASP A 63 -4.41 -4.81 1.41
CA ASP A 63 -5.57 -4.39 2.20
C ASP A 63 -5.53 -2.89 2.51
N LEU A 64 -4.34 -2.37 2.86
CA LEU A 64 -4.13 -0.94 3.10
C LEU A 64 -4.26 -0.12 1.80
N PHE A 65 -3.82 -0.69 0.68
CA PHE A 65 -3.92 -0.05 -0.63
C PHE A 65 -5.37 0.00 -1.09
N GLU A 66 -6.12 -1.11 -0.97
CA GLU A 66 -7.56 -1.19 -1.29
C GLU A 66 -8.38 -0.24 -0.39
N TRP A 67 -8.05 -0.13 0.90
CA TRP A 67 -8.65 0.87 1.79
C TRP A 67 -8.46 2.30 1.26
N MET A 68 -7.25 2.64 0.84
CA MET A 68 -6.92 3.98 0.35
C MET A 68 -7.69 4.33 -0.94
N LEU A 69 -7.88 3.33 -1.80
CA LEU A 69 -8.64 3.48 -3.05
C LEU A 69 -10.16 3.53 -2.82
N GLY A 70 -10.66 2.95 -1.73
CA GLY A 70 -12.09 2.79 -1.49
C GLY A 70 -12.78 1.82 -2.46
N MET A 71 -12.01 1.03 -3.19
CA MET A 71 -12.46 0.02 -4.16
C MET A 71 -11.41 -1.07 -4.32
N ASN A 72 -11.78 -2.20 -4.95
CA ASN A 72 -10.83 -3.25 -5.29
C ASN A 72 -10.42 -3.17 -6.77
N PRO A 73 -9.19 -2.75 -7.10
CA PRO A 73 -8.65 -2.79 -8.46
C PRO A 73 -8.77 -4.13 -9.18
N LYS A 74 -8.87 -5.25 -8.46
CA LYS A 74 -9.09 -6.59 -9.04
C LYS A 74 -10.45 -6.74 -9.72
N ASP A 75 -11.39 -5.83 -9.47
CA ASP A 75 -12.67 -5.78 -10.16
C ASP A 75 -12.51 -5.38 -11.64
N TYR A 76 -11.34 -4.84 -12.01
CA TYR A 76 -10.95 -4.47 -13.37
C TYR A 76 -9.94 -5.48 -13.95
N GLN A 77 -9.92 -5.63 -15.27
CA GLN A 77 -8.98 -6.55 -15.94
C GLN A 77 -7.54 -6.03 -15.95
N SER A 78 -7.38 -4.71 -15.89
CA SER A 78 -6.09 -4.04 -15.91
C SER A 78 -6.14 -2.78 -15.05
N PHE A 79 -5.04 -2.52 -14.34
CA PHE A 79 -4.84 -1.22 -13.70
C PHE A 79 -3.40 -0.77 -13.79
N SER A 80 -3.19 0.53 -13.76
CA SER A 80 -1.86 1.14 -13.64
C SER A 80 -1.84 2.14 -12.50
N LEU A 81 -0.68 2.26 -11.85
CA LEU A 81 -0.45 3.22 -10.78
C LEU A 81 0.50 4.29 -11.29
N ASP A 82 0.04 5.54 -11.24
CA ASP A 82 0.83 6.74 -11.50
C ASP A 82 1.08 7.43 -10.16
N ALA A 83 2.34 7.37 -9.71
CA ALA A 83 2.76 7.78 -8.38
C ALA A 83 4.12 8.47 -8.46
N PRO A 84 4.33 9.60 -7.77
CA PRO A 84 5.66 10.18 -7.63
C PRO A 84 6.53 9.33 -6.70
N ASP A 85 7.86 9.33 -6.91
CA ASP A 85 8.80 8.62 -6.03
C ASP A 85 8.62 8.97 -4.54
N SER A 86 8.24 10.22 -4.25
CA SER A 86 7.95 10.69 -2.90
C SER A 86 6.84 9.90 -2.21
N PHE A 87 5.83 9.42 -2.95
CA PHE A 87 4.80 8.52 -2.42
C PHE A 87 5.44 7.25 -1.86
N PHE A 88 6.28 6.58 -2.66
CA PHE A 88 6.89 5.30 -2.27
C PHE A 88 7.87 5.47 -1.11
N TYR A 89 8.72 6.49 -1.14
CA TYR A 89 9.68 6.71 -0.05
C TYR A 89 9.01 7.10 1.26
N SER A 90 7.97 7.94 1.21
CA SER A 90 7.21 8.29 2.41
C SER A 90 6.47 7.08 2.95
N LEU A 91 5.81 6.29 2.10
CA LEU A 91 5.13 5.06 2.49
C LEU A 91 6.11 4.09 3.16
N PHE A 92 7.25 3.81 2.53
CA PHE A 92 8.29 2.96 3.11
C PHE A 92 8.75 3.47 4.47
N GLY A 93 9.09 4.76 4.58
CA GLY A 93 9.55 5.35 5.84
C GLY A 93 8.52 5.25 6.96
N GLY A 94 7.24 5.47 6.65
CA GLY A 94 6.15 5.32 7.60
C GLY A 94 5.92 3.88 8.04
N MET A 95 5.91 2.92 7.10
CA MET A 95 5.76 1.50 7.45
C MET A 95 6.96 0.98 8.24
N ALA A 96 8.18 1.40 7.89
CA ALA A 96 9.38 1.05 8.64
C ALA A 96 9.33 1.52 10.11
N ALA A 97 8.70 2.66 10.40
CA ALA A 97 8.49 3.13 11.76
C ALA A 97 7.52 2.25 12.56
N LEU A 98 6.59 1.56 11.89
CA LEU A 98 5.61 0.65 12.49
C LEU A 98 6.07 -0.82 12.52
N TYR A 99 7.11 -1.15 11.76
CA TYR A 99 7.55 -2.52 11.46
C TYR A 99 7.71 -3.42 12.69
N ASN A 100 8.44 -2.97 13.71
CA ASN A 100 8.72 -3.80 14.89
C ASN A 100 7.44 -4.18 15.65
N ASN A 101 6.47 -3.26 15.72
CA ASN A 101 5.18 -3.52 16.38
C ASN A 101 4.35 -4.50 15.56
N ALA A 102 4.25 -4.28 14.25
CA ALA A 102 3.54 -5.17 13.33
C ALA A 102 4.12 -6.60 13.37
N LYS A 103 5.45 -6.74 13.37
CA LYS A 103 6.14 -8.03 13.46
C LYS A 103 5.82 -8.77 14.75
N GLN A 104 5.86 -8.10 15.89
CA GLN A 104 5.51 -8.70 17.18
C GLN A 104 4.04 -9.16 17.23
N ILE A 105 3.14 -8.44 16.56
CA ILE A 105 1.73 -8.84 16.45
C ILE A 105 1.63 -10.16 15.68
N LEU A 106 2.26 -10.25 14.51
CA LEU A 106 2.23 -11.47 13.69
C LEU A 106 2.83 -12.67 14.42
N GLU A 107 3.96 -12.49 15.12
CA GLU A 107 4.62 -13.55 15.91
C GLU A 107 3.76 -14.06 17.07
N ARG A 108 2.85 -13.23 17.60
CA ARG A 108 1.93 -13.61 18.68
C ARG A 108 0.67 -14.33 18.19
N THR A 109 0.33 -14.17 16.92
CA THR A 109 -0.85 -14.76 16.28
C THR A 109 -0.53 -15.99 15.44
N ALA A 110 0.75 -16.30 15.23
CA ALA A 110 1.25 -17.50 14.54
C ALA A 110 1.33 -18.70 15.49
#